data_AF-A0A496QKV9-F1
#
_entry.id   AF-A0A496QKV9-F1
#
_cell.length_a   1.000
_cell.length_b   1.000
_cell.length_c   1.000
_cell.angle_alpha   90.00
_cell.angle_beta   90.00
_cell.angle_gamma   90.00
#
_symmetry.space_group_name_H-M   'P 1'
#
loop_
_entity.id
_entity.type
_entity.pdbx_description
1 polymer ?
#
loop_
_entity_poly.entity_id
_entity_poly.type
_entity_poly.pdbx_seq_one_letter_code
_entity_poly.pdbx_strand_id
1 'polypeptide(L)'
;MKKIHLVLLLLVTCFVWNVMSSTCDAARQKGKVAAVVKEDTEICEALKDLLPDRGEEPCEVKGQISNLVLIQGTLPKKLEPEQSIILKVKGMGKFMAKVVFFTESDTTLNDMALALVKEEGSIIWRNEKDGFCVLLKAEKEFLPSVGDVVSLKVKFARKMIEGC
;
A
#
# COMPACT_ATOMS: atom_id res chain seq x y z
N MET A 1 46.45 50.21 0.81
CA MET A 1 46.08 49.17 -0.17
C MET A 1 45.85 47.84 0.55
N LYS A 2 44.61 47.65 0.99
CA LYS A 2 43.96 46.46 1.59
C LYS A 2 42.47 46.69 1.38
N LYS A 3 41.67 45.64 1.22
CA LYS A 3 40.23 45.63 0.89
C LYS A 3 39.92 45.53 -0.61
N ILE A 4 40.60 44.60 -1.26
CA ILE A 4 40.08 44.01 -2.49
C ILE A 4 39.19 42.80 -2.10
N HIS A 5 38.13 42.62 -2.87
CA HIS A 5 37.42 41.36 -3.13
C HIS A 5 36.35 40.82 -2.16
N LEU A 6 36.16 41.33 -0.94
CA LEU A 6 35.19 40.69 -0.03
C LEU A 6 33.71 41.06 -0.27
N VAL A 7 33.42 42.18 -0.95
CA VAL A 7 32.04 42.70 -1.01
C VAL A 7 31.29 42.28 -2.27
N LEU A 8 31.99 41.91 -3.35
CA LEU A 8 31.33 41.54 -4.62
C LEU A 8 30.95 40.05 -4.70
N LEU A 9 31.50 39.20 -3.83
CA LEU A 9 31.23 37.75 -3.81
C LEU A 9 30.00 37.36 -2.97
N LEU A 10 29.45 38.30 -2.21
CA LEU A 10 28.26 38.09 -1.37
C LEU A 10 26.93 38.34 -2.10
N LEU A 11 26.97 38.86 -3.33
CA LEU A 11 25.77 39.26 -4.08
C LEU A 11 25.28 38.25 -5.13
N VAL A 12 25.96 37.12 -5.35
CA VAL A 12 25.62 36.18 -6.44
C VAL A 12 25.46 34.71 -6.01
N THR A 13 25.75 34.35 -4.75
CA THR A 13 25.63 32.94 -4.29
C THR A 13 24.42 32.64 -3.41
N CYS A 14 23.63 33.64 -3.00
CA CYS A 14 22.38 33.38 -2.25
C CYS A 14 21.15 33.13 -3.14
N PHE A 15 21.27 33.16 -4.47
CA PHE A 15 20.15 32.92 -5.39
C PHE A 15 20.12 31.53 -6.02
N VAL A 16 21.05 30.64 -5.65
CA VAL A 16 21.17 29.32 -6.27
C VAL A 16 21.44 28.25 -5.22
N TRP A 17 20.61 28.11 -4.19
CA TRP A 17 20.41 26.81 -3.53
C TRP A 17 19.22 26.89 -2.59
N ASN A 18 18.32 25.92 -2.71
CA ASN A 18 17.05 25.80 -1.98
C ASN A 18 15.85 26.58 -2.53
N VAL A 19 15.73 26.67 -3.86
CA VAL A 19 14.46 26.16 -4.44
C VAL A 19 14.47 24.66 -4.18
N MET A 20 14.23 24.31 -2.92
CA MET A 20 13.97 22.96 -2.47
C MET A 20 12.80 22.56 -3.34
N SER A 21 13.09 21.67 -4.28
CA SER A 21 12.11 21.03 -5.12
C SER A 21 11.05 20.51 -4.18
N SER A 22 9.96 21.28 -4.05
CA SER A 22 8.69 20.84 -3.52
C SER A 22 8.15 19.84 -4.53
N THR A 23 8.85 18.72 -4.70
CA THR A 23 8.21 17.50 -5.11
C THR A 23 7.15 17.32 -4.07
N CYS A 24 5.90 17.64 -4.44
CA CYS A 24 4.71 17.21 -3.73
C CYS A 24 4.99 15.77 -3.31
N ASP A 25 5.34 15.58 -2.03
CA ASP A 25 5.34 14.28 -1.43
C ASP A 25 3.86 13.93 -1.39
N ALA A 26 3.38 13.36 -2.50
CA ALA A 26 2.06 12.81 -2.61
C ALA A 26 1.89 11.96 -1.35
N ALA A 27 0.98 12.37 -0.47
CA ALA A 27 0.90 11.91 0.91
C ALA A 27 1.03 10.38 0.93
N ARG A 28 2.23 9.90 1.29
CA ARG A 28 2.53 8.47 1.25
C ARG A 28 1.76 7.85 2.39
N GLN A 29 0.75 7.06 2.04
CA GLN A 29 0.01 6.29 3.02
C GLN A 29 0.95 5.25 3.61
N LYS A 30 0.84 5.01 4.90
CA LYS A 30 1.71 4.07 5.61
C LYS A 30 0.84 3.08 6.36
N GLY A 31 1.31 1.86 6.43
CA GLY A 31 0.78 0.83 7.28
C GLY A 31 1.89 -0.01 7.89
N LYS A 32 1.52 -0.87 8.81
CA LYS A 32 2.37 -1.82 9.49
C LYS A 32 1.88 -3.22 9.18
N VAL A 33 2.81 -4.14 8.88
CA VAL A 33 2.47 -5.56 8.72
C VAL A 33 1.99 -6.08 10.07
N ALA A 34 0.72 -6.43 10.16
CA ALA A 34 0.10 -6.94 11.37
C ALA A 34 0.23 -8.46 11.46
N ALA A 35 0.15 -9.15 10.32
CA ALA A 35 0.29 -10.59 10.25
C ALA A 35 0.76 -11.04 8.86
N VAL A 36 1.37 -12.21 8.84
CA VAL A 36 1.78 -12.92 7.63
C VAL A 36 1.38 -14.37 7.80
N VAL A 37 0.53 -14.86 6.93
CA VAL A 37 0.09 -16.25 6.90
C VAL A 37 0.76 -16.93 5.71
N LYS A 38 1.40 -18.07 5.99
CA LYS A 38 2.15 -18.83 5.00
C LYS A 38 1.24 -19.80 4.25
N GLU A 39 1.77 -20.35 3.16
CA GLU A 39 1.11 -21.33 2.32
C GLU A 39 0.53 -22.52 3.07
N ASP A 40 -0.41 -23.18 2.40
CA ASP A 40 -1.11 -24.38 2.85
C ASP A 40 -2.04 -24.20 4.06
N THR A 41 -2.25 -22.96 4.52
CA THR A 41 -3.25 -22.65 5.55
C THR A 41 -4.65 -22.59 4.94
N GLU A 42 -5.66 -23.12 5.64
CA GLU A 42 -7.05 -23.05 5.19
C GLU A 42 -7.52 -21.59 5.10
N ILE A 43 -8.20 -21.22 3.99
CA ILE A 43 -8.58 -19.81 3.73
C ILE A 43 -9.49 -19.26 4.82
N CYS A 44 -10.53 -20.00 5.20
CA CYS A 44 -11.50 -19.52 6.17
C CYS A 44 -10.91 -19.40 7.57
N GLU A 45 -10.02 -20.33 7.98
CA GLU A 45 -9.29 -20.20 9.26
C GLU A 45 -8.34 -19.01 9.24
N ALA A 46 -7.54 -18.84 8.18
CA ALA A 46 -6.64 -17.71 8.04
C ALA A 46 -7.40 -16.38 8.12
N LEU A 47 -8.55 -16.25 7.45
CA LEU A 47 -9.35 -15.03 7.48
C LEU A 47 -9.96 -14.75 8.86
N LYS A 48 -10.44 -15.79 9.58
CA LYS A 48 -10.96 -15.65 10.94
C LYS A 48 -9.89 -15.13 11.91
N ASP A 49 -8.64 -15.56 11.76
CA ASP A 49 -7.53 -15.10 12.60
C ASP A 49 -7.07 -13.68 12.26
N LEU A 50 -7.18 -13.28 10.99
CA LEU A 50 -6.71 -11.98 10.51
C LEU A 50 -7.72 -10.85 10.72
N LEU A 51 -9.01 -11.16 10.70
CA LEU A 51 -10.08 -10.18 10.63
C LEU A 51 -11.00 -10.29 11.85
N PRO A 52 -11.54 -9.16 12.32
CA PRO A 52 -12.43 -9.19 13.46
C PRO A 52 -13.70 -9.99 13.11
N ASP A 53 -14.16 -10.79 14.08
CA ASP A 53 -15.47 -11.41 13.99
C ASP A 53 -16.56 -10.32 13.96
N ARG A 54 -17.44 -10.41 12.97
CA ARG A 54 -18.57 -9.49 12.76
C ARG A 54 -19.91 -10.12 13.17
N GLY A 55 -19.90 -11.33 13.73
CA GLY A 55 -21.12 -12.08 14.05
C GLY A 55 -21.84 -12.60 12.80
N GLU A 56 -21.10 -12.80 11.72
CA GLU A 56 -21.58 -13.32 10.43
C GLU A 56 -21.66 -14.86 10.46
N GLU A 57 -22.28 -15.44 9.43
CA GLU A 57 -22.23 -16.89 9.23
C GLU A 57 -20.78 -17.38 9.08
N PRO A 58 -20.48 -18.63 9.51
CA PRO A 58 -19.15 -19.20 9.34
C PRO A 58 -18.73 -19.20 7.86
N CYS A 59 -17.47 -18.88 7.61
CA CYS A 59 -16.88 -19.05 6.28
C CYS A 59 -16.85 -20.53 5.88
N GLU A 60 -17.31 -20.86 4.68
CA GLU A 60 -17.46 -22.21 4.13
C GLU A 60 -16.64 -22.45 2.85
N VAL A 61 -15.89 -21.44 2.40
CA VAL A 61 -15.07 -21.53 1.20
C VAL A 61 -13.92 -22.52 1.40
N LYS A 62 -13.93 -23.58 0.59
CA LYS A 62 -12.85 -24.57 0.58
C LYS A 62 -11.66 -24.07 -0.24
N GLY A 63 -10.47 -24.15 0.32
CA GLY A 63 -9.22 -23.82 -0.35
C GLY A 63 -8.09 -23.54 0.63
N GLN A 64 -6.89 -23.36 0.09
CA GLN A 64 -5.71 -22.95 0.85
C GLN A 64 -5.20 -21.62 0.33
N ILE A 65 -4.66 -20.78 1.23
CA ILE A 65 -3.94 -19.57 0.81
C ILE A 65 -2.54 -19.93 0.29
N SER A 66 -2.02 -19.14 -0.64
CA SER A 66 -0.60 -19.21 -1.03
C SER A 66 0.26 -18.41 -0.05
N ASN A 67 0.22 -17.09 -0.04
CA ASN A 67 0.87 -16.31 1.01
C ASN A 67 0.03 -15.06 1.19
N LEU A 68 -0.33 -14.75 2.43
CA LEU A 68 -1.25 -13.66 2.73
C LEU A 68 -0.66 -12.71 3.76
N VAL A 69 -0.58 -11.44 3.41
CA VAL A 69 -0.07 -10.39 4.28
C VAL A 69 -1.21 -9.49 4.70
N LEU A 70 -1.40 -9.30 6.01
CA LEU A 70 -2.30 -8.29 6.56
C LEU A 70 -1.49 -7.04 6.91
N ILE A 71 -1.87 -5.91 6.33
CA ILE A 71 -1.34 -4.59 6.64
C ILE A 71 -2.44 -3.76 7.28
N GLN A 72 -2.14 -3.15 8.43
CA GLN A 72 -3.01 -2.15 9.05
C GLN A 72 -2.42 -0.77 8.83
N GLY A 73 -3.20 0.17 8.33
CA GLY A 73 -2.73 1.54 8.14
C GLY A 73 -3.76 2.43 7.48
N THR A 74 -3.31 3.56 6.95
CA THR A 74 -4.17 4.48 6.20
C THR A 74 -4.22 4.12 4.72
N LEU A 75 -5.35 4.42 4.08
CA LEU A 75 -5.53 4.29 2.63
C LEU A 75 -5.77 5.64 1.95
N PRO A 76 -5.46 5.76 0.64
CA PRO A 76 -5.82 6.93 -0.13
C PRO A 76 -7.35 7.08 -0.19
N LYS A 77 -7.84 8.33 -0.20
CA LYS A 77 -9.29 8.61 -0.26
C LYS A 77 -10.00 8.00 -1.46
N LYS A 78 -9.28 7.80 -2.56
CA LYS A 78 -9.81 7.21 -3.80
C LYS A 78 -8.84 6.14 -4.26
N LEU A 79 -9.35 4.91 -4.30
CA LEU A 79 -8.75 3.77 -4.96
C LEU A 79 -9.77 3.21 -5.93
N GLU A 80 -9.32 2.72 -7.07
CA GLU A 80 -10.17 2.13 -8.11
C GLU A 80 -9.75 0.67 -8.36
N PRO A 81 -10.67 -0.20 -8.82
CA PRO A 81 -10.29 -1.54 -9.27
C PRO A 81 -9.22 -1.49 -10.36
N GLU A 82 -8.36 -2.49 -10.42
CA GLU A 82 -7.21 -2.60 -11.33
C GLU A 82 -6.14 -1.51 -11.18
N GLN A 83 -6.31 -0.58 -10.23
CA GLN A 83 -5.38 0.50 -10.06
C GLN A 83 -4.02 -0.01 -9.58
N SER A 84 -2.97 0.41 -10.27
CA SER A 84 -1.60 0.03 -9.94
C SER A 84 -1.11 0.76 -8.68
N ILE A 85 -0.56 -0.02 -7.75
CA ILE A 85 -0.04 0.40 -6.48
C ILE A 85 1.46 0.06 -6.41
N ILE A 86 2.23 0.98 -5.82
CA ILE A 86 3.63 0.77 -5.46
C ILE A 86 3.68 0.62 -3.94
N LEU A 87 4.08 -0.56 -3.49
CA LEU A 87 4.40 -0.83 -2.10
C LEU A 87 5.90 -0.65 -1.89
N LYS A 88 6.29 -0.02 -0.77
CA LYS A 88 7.70 0.15 -0.41
C LYS A 88 7.92 -0.28 1.03
N VAL A 89 8.87 -1.20 1.22
CA VAL A 89 9.33 -1.65 2.54
C VAL A 89 10.79 -1.30 2.68
N LYS A 90 11.20 -0.80 3.85
CA LYS A 90 12.60 -0.46 4.11
C LYS A 90 13.42 -1.76 4.07
N GLY A 91 14.51 -1.78 3.31
CA GLY A 91 15.38 -2.96 3.18
C GLY A 91 14.97 -3.94 2.08
N MET A 92 13.68 -4.06 1.74
CA MET A 92 13.21 -4.95 0.66
C MET A 92 12.99 -4.23 -0.69
N GLY A 93 12.88 -2.90 -0.69
CA GLY A 93 12.73 -2.12 -1.90
C GLY A 93 11.28 -1.84 -2.28
N LYS A 94 10.97 -1.90 -3.57
CA LYS A 94 9.65 -1.54 -4.13
C LYS A 94 9.00 -2.76 -4.78
N PHE A 95 7.70 -2.91 -4.56
CA PHE A 95 6.88 -3.97 -5.13
C PHE A 95 5.70 -3.34 -5.85
N MET A 96 5.35 -3.91 -6.99
CA MET A 96 4.15 -3.54 -7.73
C MET A 96 3.00 -4.44 -7.29
N ALA A 97 1.83 -3.85 -7.11
CA ALA A 97 0.60 -4.56 -6.85
C ALA A 97 -0.56 -3.89 -7.59
N LYS A 98 -1.69 -4.58 -7.68
CA LYS A 98 -2.93 -4.03 -8.20
C LYS A 98 -4.05 -4.19 -7.19
N VAL A 99 -4.98 -3.25 -7.18
CA VAL A 99 -6.22 -3.40 -6.44
C VAL A 99 -7.13 -4.36 -7.18
N VAL A 100 -7.59 -5.41 -6.51
CA VAL A 100 -8.44 -6.44 -7.12
C VAL A 100 -9.80 -6.58 -6.45
N PHE A 101 -9.94 -6.17 -5.19
CA PHE A 101 -11.22 -6.24 -4.49
C PHE A 101 -11.30 -5.21 -3.34
N PHE A 102 -12.52 -4.78 -3.02
CA PHE A 102 -12.84 -3.85 -1.93
C PHE A 102 -13.93 -4.46 -1.07
N THR A 103 -13.84 -4.29 0.24
CA THR A 103 -14.97 -4.62 1.12
C THR A 103 -16.01 -3.51 1.08
N GLU A 104 -17.25 -3.87 0.88
CA GLU A 104 -18.42 -3.04 1.12
C GLU A 104 -18.96 -3.29 2.54
N SER A 105 -20.03 -2.57 2.93
CA SER A 105 -20.61 -2.67 4.27
C SER A 105 -21.19 -4.05 4.59
N ASP A 106 -21.61 -4.79 3.56
CA ASP A 106 -22.23 -6.11 3.61
C ASP A 106 -21.27 -7.24 3.18
N THR A 107 -20.01 -6.92 2.89
CA THR A 107 -19.02 -7.93 2.51
C THR A 107 -18.75 -8.89 3.66
N THR A 108 -18.99 -10.17 3.40
CA THR A 108 -18.80 -11.25 4.36
C THR A 108 -17.40 -11.86 4.30
N LEU A 109 -17.06 -12.70 5.28
CA LEU A 109 -15.85 -13.54 5.20
C LEU A 109 -15.84 -14.46 3.97
N ASN A 110 -17.01 -14.98 3.56
CA ASN A 110 -17.13 -15.82 2.35
C ASN A 110 -16.79 -15.03 1.09
N ASP A 111 -17.27 -13.79 0.97
CA ASP A 111 -16.96 -12.94 -0.19
C ASP A 111 -15.47 -12.65 -0.30
N MET A 112 -14.81 -12.37 0.83
CA MET A 112 -13.37 -12.16 0.88
C MET A 112 -12.58 -13.43 0.57
N ALA A 113 -13.02 -14.58 1.06
CA ALA A 113 -12.41 -15.87 0.74
C ALA A 113 -12.53 -16.20 -0.76
N LEU A 114 -13.71 -15.99 -1.35
CA LEU A 114 -13.93 -16.16 -2.78
C LEU A 114 -13.07 -15.20 -3.61
N ALA A 115 -12.96 -13.94 -3.18
CA ALA A 115 -12.11 -12.94 -3.85
C ALA A 115 -10.62 -13.32 -3.78
N LEU A 116 -10.14 -13.82 -2.64
CA LEU A 116 -8.77 -14.32 -2.51
C LEU A 116 -8.44 -15.42 -3.51
N VAL A 117 -9.32 -16.42 -3.63
CA VAL A 117 -9.15 -17.53 -4.59
C VAL A 117 -9.21 -17.03 -6.02
N LYS A 118 -10.26 -16.27 -6.36
CA LYS A 118 -10.55 -15.89 -7.74
C LYS A 118 -9.54 -14.89 -8.30
N GLU A 119 -9.17 -13.90 -7.50
CA GLU A 119 -8.30 -12.81 -7.95
C GLU A 119 -6.82 -13.10 -7.64
N GLU A 120 -6.52 -14.21 -6.94
CA GLU A 120 -5.19 -14.57 -6.43
C GLU A 120 -4.59 -13.43 -5.60
N GLY A 121 -5.41 -12.86 -4.72
CA GLY A 121 -4.98 -11.78 -3.83
C GLY A 121 -3.98 -12.27 -2.80
N SER A 122 -2.95 -11.47 -2.52
CA SER A 122 -1.85 -11.83 -1.61
C SER A 122 -1.65 -10.84 -0.47
N ILE A 123 -2.38 -9.72 -0.46
CA ILE A 123 -2.26 -8.68 0.56
C ILE A 123 -3.63 -8.12 0.90
N ILE A 124 -4.02 -8.18 2.17
CA ILE A 124 -5.17 -7.46 2.70
C ILE A 124 -4.64 -6.18 3.36
N TRP A 125 -5.06 -5.03 2.86
CA TRP A 125 -4.80 -3.75 3.52
C TRP A 125 -6.06 -3.27 4.22
N ARG A 126 -6.05 -3.29 5.56
CA ARG A 126 -7.15 -2.83 6.40
C ARG A 126 -6.94 -1.38 6.82
N ASN A 127 -7.91 -0.54 6.51
CA ASN A 127 -7.94 0.87 6.89
C ASN A 127 -8.21 0.99 8.39
N GLU A 128 -7.33 1.68 9.12
CA GLU A 128 -7.49 1.87 10.58
C GLU A 128 -8.69 2.75 10.93
N LYS A 129 -9.13 3.63 10.02
CA LYS A 129 -10.16 4.62 10.30
C LYS A 129 -11.57 4.02 10.41
N ASP A 130 -11.92 3.12 9.49
CA ASP A 130 -13.28 2.63 9.29
C ASP A 130 -13.33 1.09 9.10
N GLY A 131 -12.18 0.40 9.16
CA GLY A 131 -12.11 -1.05 9.00
C GLY A 131 -12.28 -1.54 7.56
N PHE A 132 -12.44 -0.64 6.59
CA PHE A 132 -12.50 -0.96 5.16
C PHE A 132 -11.23 -1.70 4.73
N CYS A 133 -11.39 -2.81 4.02
CA CYS A 133 -10.27 -3.58 3.51
C CYS A 133 -10.17 -3.49 1.99
N VAL A 134 -8.93 -3.48 1.50
CA VAL A 134 -8.59 -3.59 0.09
C VAL A 134 -7.77 -4.85 -0.09
N LEU A 135 -8.16 -5.68 -1.05
CA LEU A 135 -7.35 -6.80 -1.49
C LEU A 135 -6.45 -6.34 -2.63
N LEU A 136 -5.15 -6.63 -2.50
CA LEU A 136 -4.16 -6.37 -3.51
C LEU A 136 -3.56 -7.68 -4.03
N LYS A 137 -3.37 -7.73 -5.35
CA LYS A 137 -2.57 -8.75 -6.02
C LYS A 137 -1.18 -8.20 -6.28
N ALA A 138 -0.16 -8.76 -5.62
CA ALA A 138 1.23 -8.41 -5.89
C ALA A 138 1.71 -9.05 -7.21
N GLU A 139 2.49 -8.33 -8.02
CA GLU A 139 3.05 -8.87 -9.28
C GLU A 139 4.16 -9.91 -9.04
N LYS A 140 4.74 -9.89 -7.84
CA LYS A 140 5.77 -10.82 -7.37
C LYS A 140 5.50 -11.15 -5.91
N GLU A 141 6.13 -12.20 -5.41
CA GLU A 141 6.06 -12.56 -4.00
C GLU A 141 6.40 -11.36 -3.09
N PHE A 142 5.50 -11.11 -2.14
CA PHE A 142 5.60 -10.03 -1.18
C PHE A 142 5.45 -10.60 0.23
N LEU A 143 6.58 -10.84 0.89
CA LEU A 143 6.66 -11.47 2.21
C LEU A 143 7.53 -10.63 3.18
N PRO A 144 7.04 -9.46 3.62
CA PRO A 144 7.70 -8.69 4.66
C PRO A 144 7.60 -9.38 6.03
N SER A 145 8.34 -8.91 7.02
CA SER A 145 8.24 -9.41 8.40
C SER A 145 7.10 -8.71 9.15
N VAL A 146 6.51 -9.41 10.12
CA VAL A 146 5.56 -8.78 11.06
C VAL A 146 6.22 -7.58 11.73
N GLY A 147 5.51 -6.46 11.71
CA GLY A 147 5.97 -5.19 12.25
C GLY A 147 6.67 -4.27 11.26
N ASP A 148 6.99 -4.73 10.04
CA ASP A 148 7.57 -3.88 9.00
C ASP A 148 6.63 -2.74 8.62
N VAL A 149 7.22 -1.57 8.35
CA VAL A 149 6.50 -0.41 7.84
C VAL A 149 6.43 -0.46 6.33
N VAL A 150 5.21 -0.48 5.81
CA VAL A 150 4.91 -0.50 4.38
C VAL A 150 4.37 0.87 3.97
N SER A 151 4.98 1.49 2.96
CA SER A 151 4.44 2.69 2.34
C SER A 151 3.66 2.32 1.07
N LEU A 152 2.48 2.90 0.89
CA LEU A 152 1.64 2.71 -0.28
C LEU A 152 1.61 4.00 -1.12
N LYS A 153 1.82 3.85 -2.43
CA LYS A 153 1.69 4.94 -3.41
C LYS A 153 0.87 4.47 -4.61
N VAL A 154 -0.17 5.23 -4.93
CA VAL A 154 -0.95 5.02 -6.16
C VAL A 154 -0.14 5.49 -7.37
N LYS A 155 -0.06 4.64 -8.40
CA LYS A 155 0.54 5.00 -9.68
C LYS A 155 -0.54 5.61 -10.57
N PHE A 156 -0.61 6.93 -10.60
CA PHE A 156 -1.43 7.64 -11.57
C PHE A 156 -0.82 7.47 -12.97
N ALA A 157 -1.66 7.24 -13.97
CA ALA A 157 -1.26 7.40 -15.36
C ALA A 157 -0.72 8.83 -15.52
N ARG A 158 0.46 8.99 -16.12
CA ARG A 158 0.95 10.33 -16.48
C ARG A 158 -0.12 10.94 -17.37
N LYS A 159 -0.72 12.06 -16.97
CA LYS A 159 -1.41 12.93 -17.93
C LYS A 159 -0.40 13.18 -19.05
N MET A 160 -0.75 12.82 -20.29
CA MET A 160 -0.07 13.38 -21.44
C MET A 160 -0.20 14.89 -21.28
N ILE A 161 0.91 15.55 -20.98
CA ILE A 161 1.01 16.99 -21.17
C ILE A 161 1.09 17.13 -22.69
N GLU A 162 -0.06 17.32 -23.34
CA GLU A 162 -0.07 17.87 -24.69
C GLU A 162 0.65 19.23 -24.58
N GLY A 163 1.82 19.31 -25.23
CA GLY A 163 2.64 20.51 -25.23
C GLY A 163 1.87 21.68 -25.83
N CYS A 164 2.01 22.85 -25.20
CA CYS A 164 1.66 24.13 -25.82
C CYS A 164 2.43 24.38 -27.11
#